data_AF-A0A7W3APK1-F1
#
_entry.id   AF-A0A7W3APK1-F1
#
_cell.length_a   1.000
_cell.length_b   1.000
_cell.length_c   1.000
_cell.angle_alpha   90.00
_cell.angle_beta   90.00
_cell.angle_gamma   90.00
#
_symmetry.space_group_name_H-M   'P 1'
#
loop_
_entity.id
_entity.type
_entity.pdbx_description
1 polymer ?
#
loop_
_entity_poly.entity_id
_entity_poly.type
_entity_poly.pdbx_seq_one_letter_code
_entity_poly.pdbx_strand_id
1 'polypeptide(L)'
;MLVPGLTQHAHAFKPGADLLASLYLKGDWLAEAGFDTGTGVMVKISEGCLILIAERDEVQELRKELYQVKQVVKGMRLGVIEVIKGN
;
A
#
# COMPACT_ATOMS: atom_id res chain seq x y z
N MET A 1 15.14 -9.30 20.60
CA MET A 1 14.15 -9.58 21.66
C MET A 1 13.09 -10.48 21.03
N LEU A 2 13.07 -11.77 21.35
CA LEU A 2 12.05 -12.71 20.83
C LEU A 2 10.77 -12.52 21.64
N VAL A 3 9.64 -12.26 20.98
CA VAL A 3 8.33 -12.24 21.63
C VAL A 3 7.90 -13.69 21.85
N PRO A 4 7.80 -14.18 23.11
CA PRO A 4 7.36 -15.55 23.37
C PRO A 4 5.88 -15.71 22.99
N GLY A 5 5.54 -16.75 22.21
CA GLY A 5 4.15 -17.10 21.90
C GLY A 5 3.73 -17.01 20.43
N LEU A 6 4.65 -16.71 19.50
CA LEU A 6 4.32 -16.74 18.07
C LEU A 6 4.31 -18.19 17.55
N THR A 7 3.14 -18.80 17.47
CA THR A 7 2.97 -20.10 16.82
C THR A 7 2.90 -19.89 15.31
N GLN A 8 3.97 -20.27 14.59
CA GLN A 8 3.97 -20.26 13.12
C GLN A 8 3.25 -21.50 12.59
N HIS A 9 2.03 -21.33 12.08
CA HIS A 9 1.34 -22.38 11.34
C HIS A 9 1.62 -22.22 9.85
N ALA A 10 2.55 -23.01 9.31
CA ALA A 10 2.78 -23.10 7.88
C ALA A 10 1.79 -24.12 7.27
N HIS A 11 0.96 -23.70 6.33
CA HIS A 11 0.23 -24.61 5.45
C HIS A 11 0.98 -24.77 4.14
N ALA A 12 1.14 -26.01 3.70
CA ALA A 12 1.82 -26.33 2.44
C ALA A 12 1.10 -25.65 1.27
N PHE A 13 1.85 -24.88 0.50
CA PHE A 13 1.41 -24.30 -0.76
C PHE A 13 0.96 -25.42 -1.71
N LYS A 14 -0.32 -25.41 -2.11
CA LYS A 14 -0.85 -26.34 -3.12
C LYS A 14 -0.82 -25.65 -4.49
N PRO A 15 0.05 -26.07 -5.42
CA PRO A 15 0.05 -25.52 -6.76
C PRO A 15 -1.15 -26.09 -7.52
N GLY A 16 -2.04 -25.24 -8.02
CA GLY A 16 -3.10 -25.68 -8.94
C GLY A 16 -4.40 -24.88 -8.94
N ALA A 17 -4.63 -23.98 -7.98
CA ALA A 17 -5.78 -23.10 -7.99
C ALA A 17 -5.36 -21.72 -7.47
N ASP A 18 -5.45 -20.73 -8.35
CA ASP A 18 -5.31 -19.29 -8.14
C ASP A 18 -3.91 -18.75 -7.80
N LEU A 19 -3.38 -17.93 -8.70
CA LEU A 19 -2.10 -17.20 -8.63
C LEU A 19 -2.05 -16.12 -7.51
N LEU A 20 -2.93 -16.20 -6.52
CA LEU A 20 -3.07 -15.20 -5.46
C LEU A 20 -2.36 -15.68 -4.20
N ALA A 21 -1.21 -15.05 -3.91
CA ALA A 21 -0.53 -15.24 -2.63
C ALA A 21 -1.34 -14.57 -1.52
N SER A 22 -1.65 -15.31 -0.45
CA SER A 22 -2.30 -14.79 0.75
C SER A 22 -1.45 -15.06 1.99
N LEU A 23 -1.47 -14.11 2.92
CA LEU A 23 -0.80 -14.19 4.22
C LEU A 23 -1.84 -13.93 5.30
N TYR A 24 -1.98 -14.86 6.25
CA TYR A 24 -2.90 -14.74 7.37
C TYR A 24 -2.12 -14.42 8.65
N LEU A 25 -2.42 -13.28 9.26
CA LEU A 25 -1.85 -12.83 10.53
C LEU A 25 -2.94 -12.88 11.61
N LYS A 26 -2.57 -13.27 12.82
CA LYS A 26 -3.47 -13.31 13.98
C LYS A 26 -2.82 -12.64 15.18
N GLY A 27 -3.56 -11.80 15.87
CA GLY A 27 -3.16 -11.17 17.12
C GLY A 27 -4.00 -9.93 17.42
N ASP A 28 -4.28 -9.71 18.70
CA ASP A 28 -5.12 -8.58 19.16
C ASP A 28 -4.46 -7.22 18.88
N TRP A 29 -3.12 -7.19 18.82
CA TRP A 29 -2.32 -6.01 18.52
C TRP A 29 -2.49 -5.48 17.08
N LEU A 30 -3.08 -6.25 16.16
CA LEU A 30 -3.21 -5.86 14.76
C LEU A 30 -4.07 -4.60 14.59
N ALA A 31 -5.16 -4.48 15.35
CA ALA A 31 -6.01 -3.30 15.34
C ALA A 31 -5.26 -2.07 15.88
N GLU A 32 -4.53 -2.24 16.99
CA GLU A 32 -3.71 -1.17 17.58
C GLU A 32 -2.59 -0.69 16.63
N ALA A 33 -2.07 -1.59 15.80
CA ALA A 33 -1.09 -1.28 14.75
C ALA A 33 -1.73 -0.72 13.45
N GLY A 34 -3.05 -0.55 13.41
CA GLY A 34 -3.80 0.03 12.29
C GLY A 34 -4.18 -0.96 11.18
N PHE A 35 -4.07 -2.27 11.40
CA PHE A 35 -4.47 -3.30 10.44
C PHE A 35 -5.95 -3.69 10.60
N ASP A 36 -6.83 -2.69 10.57
CA ASP A 36 -8.27 -2.91 10.57
C ASP A 36 -8.78 -3.53 9.26
N THR A 37 -10.01 -4.05 9.29
CA THR A 37 -10.62 -4.65 8.09
C THR A 37 -10.80 -3.59 7.00
N GLY A 38 -10.22 -3.84 5.83
CA GLY A 38 -10.29 -2.93 4.69
C GLY A 38 -9.16 -1.92 4.61
N THR A 39 -8.28 -1.84 5.62
CA THR A 39 -7.10 -0.97 5.57
C THR A 39 -6.16 -1.39 4.45
N GLY A 40 -5.78 -0.43 3.59
CA GLY A 40 -4.75 -0.64 2.58
C GLY A 40 -3.40 -0.94 3.24
N VAL A 41 -2.63 -1.88 2.70
CA VAL A 41 -1.31 -2.22 3.23
C VAL A 41 -0.25 -2.01 2.16
N MET A 42 0.78 -1.24 2.51
CA MET A 42 2.00 -1.15 1.71
C MET A 42 2.93 -2.31 2.08
N VAL A 43 3.35 -3.07 1.07
CA VAL A 43 4.31 -4.16 1.22
C VAL A 43 5.68 -3.71 0.72
N LYS A 44 6.73 -3.91 1.53
CA LYS A 44 8.12 -3.71 1.13
C LYS A 44 8.92 -4.99 1.35
N ILE A 45 9.90 -5.22 0.49
CA ILE A 45 10.88 -6.29 0.66
C ILE A 45 12.21 -5.63 1.02
N SER A 46 12.81 -6.04 2.13
CA SER A 46 14.11 -5.53 2.58
C SER A 46 14.87 -6.64 3.30
N GLU A 47 16.10 -6.92 2.87
CA GLU A 47 17.00 -7.90 3.50
C GLU A 47 16.37 -9.30 3.72
N GLY A 48 15.51 -9.74 2.80
CA GLY A 48 14.81 -11.03 2.91
C GLY A 48 13.60 -11.00 3.86
N CYS A 49 13.26 -9.86 4.45
CA CYS A 49 12.05 -9.65 5.22
C CYS A 49 10.94 -9.00 4.38
N LEU A 50 9.71 -9.41 4.65
CA LEU A 50 8.50 -8.77 4.15
C LEU A 50 7.98 -7.81 5.22
N ILE A 51 8.02 -6.52 4.91
CA ILE A 51 7.58 -5.45 5.81
C ILE A 51 6.18 -5.02 5.37
N LEU A 52 5.22 -5.14 6.27
CA LEU A 52 3.84 -4.69 6.10
C LEU A 52 3.66 -3.37 6.83
N ILE A 53 3.10 -2.37 6.14
CA ILE A 53 2.83 -1.05 6.71
C ILE A 53 1.36 -0.74 6.43
N ALA A 54 0.54 -0.62 7.49
CA ALA A 54 -0.83 -0.14 7.36
C ALA A 54 -0.81 1.29 6.83
N GLU A 55 -1.50 1.54 5.71
CA GLU A 55 -1.70 2.89 5.21
C GLU A 55 -2.78 3.57 6.04
N ARG A 56 -2.43 4.69 6.68
CA ARG A 56 -3.44 5.52 7.36
C ARG A 56 -4.23 6.33 6.35
N ASP A 57 -5.51 6.53 6.64
CA ASP A 57 -6.45 7.28 5.81
C ASP A 57 -5.92 8.65 5.39
N GLU A 58 -5.30 9.39 6.31
CA GLU A 58 -4.69 10.70 6.03
C GLU A 58 -3.70 10.63 4.86
N VAL A 59 -2.83 9.61 4.84
CA VAL A 59 -1.82 9.44 3.79
C VAL A 59 -2.47 9.06 2.46
N GLN A 60 -3.54 8.28 2.49
CA GLN A 60 -4.31 7.95 1.29
C GLN A 60 -5.00 9.19 0.71
N GLU A 61 -5.56 10.02 1.58
CA GLU A 61 -6.30 11.23 1.19
C GLU A 61 -5.35 12.27 0.61
N LEU A 62 -4.20 12.50 1.27
CA LEU A 62 -3.14 13.35 0.74
C LEU A 62 -2.62 12.85 -0.63
N ARG A 63 -2.54 11.53 -0.85
CA ARG A 63 -2.13 10.97 -2.16
C ARG A 63 -3.18 11.25 -3.24
N LYS A 64 -4.46 11.11 -2.92
CA LYS A 64 -5.57 11.45 -3.83
C LYS A 64 -5.50 12.93 -4.19
N GLU A 65 -5.38 13.82 -3.21
CA GLU A 65 -5.26 15.26 -3.43
C GLU A 65 -4.04 15.60 -4.30
N LEU A 66 -2.87 15.05 -3.96
CA LEU A 66 -1.64 15.28 -4.73
C LEU A 66 -1.78 14.80 -6.18
N TYR A 67 -2.47 13.69 -6.41
CA TYR A 67 -2.76 13.22 -7.76
C TYR A 67 -3.61 14.23 -8.54
N GLN A 68 -4.67 14.75 -7.94
CA GLN A 68 -5.52 15.75 -8.59
C GLN A 68 -4.76 17.03 -8.93
N VAL A 69 -3.96 17.54 -7.98
CA VAL A 69 -3.12 18.74 -8.21
C VAL A 69 -2.14 18.50 -9.37
N LYS A 70 -1.51 17.32 -9.44
CA LYS A 70 -0.61 16.98 -10.56
C LYS A 70 -1.33 16.99 -11.92
N GLN A 71 -2.57 16.51 -11.99
CA GLN A 71 -3.34 16.56 -13.24
C GLN A 71 -3.67 17.99 -13.65
N VAL A 72 -4.07 18.83 -12.70
CA VAL A 72 -4.36 20.25 -12.95
C VAL A 72 -3.10 20.97 -13.48
N VAL A 73 -1.96 20.80 -12.81
CA VAL A 73 -0.69 21.42 -13.23
C VAL A 73 -0.25 20.93 -14.62
N LYS A 74 -0.46 19.64 -14.92
CA LYS A 74 -0.19 19.10 -16.26
C LYS A 74 -1.06 19.76 -17.32
N GLY A 75 -2.37 19.93 -17.06
CA GLY A 75 -3.29 20.62 -17.95
C GLY A 75 -2.88 22.08 -18.21
N MET A 76 -2.53 22.82 -17.15
CA MET A 76 -2.04 24.19 -17.25
C MET A 76 -0.78 24.28 -18.12
N ARG A 77 0.19 23.37 -17.90
CA ARG A 77 1.42 23.32 -18.69
C ARG A 77 1.14 23.09 -20.18
N LEU A 78 0.22 22.19 -20.52
CA LEU A 78 -0.17 21.94 -21.91
C LEU A 78 -0.80 23.19 -22.53
N GLY A 79 -1.75 23.82 -21.84
CA GLY A 79 -2.38 25.06 -22.32
C GLY A 79 -1.38 26.19 -22.54
N VAL A 80 -0.40 26.37 -21.65
CA VAL A 80 0.66 27.38 -21.83
C VAL A 80 1.51 27.09 -23.08
N ILE A 81 1.86 25.83 -23.35
CA ILE A 81 2.62 25.45 -24.54
C ILE A 81 1.82 25.72 -25.82
N GLU A 82 0.51 25.47 -25.82
CA GLU A 82 -0.36 25.76 -26.96
C GLU A 82 -0.39 27.26 -27.27
N VAL A 83 -0.56 28.10 -26.24
CA VAL A 83 -0.56 29.57 -26.39
C VAL A 83 0.75 30.09 -26.99
N ILE A 84 1.90 29.57 -26.53
CA ILE A 84 3.22 30.02 -27.02
C ILE A 84 3.47 29.57 -28.47
N LYS A 85 2.97 28.40 -28.87
CA LYS A 85 3.17 27.86 -30.23
C LYS A 85 2.18 28.42 -31.25
N GLY A 86 1.05 28.97 -30.81
CA GLY A 86 0.01 29.53 -31.66
C GLY A 86 0.27 30.95 -32.15
N ASN A 87 1.50 31.48 -31.99
CA ASN A 87 1.91 32.83 -32.39
C ASN A 87 3.17 32.80 -33.25
#